data_AF-A0A6N2L8K1-F1
#
_entry.id   AF-A0A6N2L8K1-F1
#
_cell.length_a   1.000
_cell.length_b   1.000
_cell.length_c   1.000
_cell.angle_alpha   90.00
_cell.angle_beta   90.00
_cell.angle_gamma   90.00
#
_symmetry.space_group_name_H-M   'P 1'
#
loop_
_entity.id
_entity.type
_entity.pdbx_description
1 polymer ?
#
loop_
_entity_poly.entity_id
_entity_poly.type
_entity_poly.pdbx_seq_one_letter_code
_entity_poly.pdbx_strand_id
1 'polypeptide(L)'
;MAKSAKALVPAIIYISSFIVSIIMQEMSWTGQRLKAYYCAGGVIWVFCGTSILFLPRSLSAFMYVISVFIGIANTLMTVTGVSMQSVLVGSDLNGCAFVYGSLSFLDKVSCGLAVFVLQSFQSSSPRSQESLSTEYISVTRYGLGLLPAVCSLAGMGITYTMKLRTPHSKSLMEPLLD
;
A
#
# COMPACT_ATOMS: atom_id res chain seq x y z
N MET A 1 -24.70 -1.73 17.75
CA MET A 1 -23.52 -2.56 17.43
C MET A 1 -22.82 -2.24 16.10
N ALA A 2 -23.19 -1.18 15.35
CA ALA A 2 -22.55 -0.85 14.05
C ALA A 2 -21.28 0.04 14.13
N LYS A 3 -21.02 0.68 15.28
CA LYS A 3 -19.83 1.54 15.50
C LYS A 3 -18.55 0.72 15.74
N SER A 4 -18.68 -0.45 16.39
CA SER A 4 -17.54 -1.30 16.75
C SER A 4 -16.87 -1.91 15.49
N ALA A 5 -17.66 -2.30 14.48
CA ALA A 5 -17.13 -2.81 13.21
C ALA A 5 -16.32 -1.76 12.40
N LYS A 6 -16.63 -0.46 12.55
CA LYS A 6 -15.88 0.61 11.83
C LYS A 6 -14.46 0.80 12.36
N ALA A 7 -14.22 0.58 13.65
CA ALA A 7 -12.88 0.66 14.25
C ALA A 7 -12.08 -0.65 14.07
N LEU A 8 -12.79 -1.78 13.95
CA LEU A 8 -12.17 -3.10 13.89
C LEU A 8 -11.47 -3.35 12.55
N VAL A 9 -12.00 -2.83 11.44
CA VAL A 9 -11.39 -3.00 10.12
C VAL A 9 -9.99 -2.36 10.04
N PRO A 10 -9.79 -1.06 10.40
CA PRO A 10 -8.45 -0.50 10.49
C PRO A 10 -7.53 -1.26 11.45
N ALA A 11 -8.05 -1.70 12.60
CA ALA A 11 -7.25 -2.44 13.58
C ALA A 11 -6.69 -3.75 12.99
N ILE A 12 -7.50 -4.53 12.27
CA ILE A 12 -7.06 -5.75 11.59
C ILE A 12 -6.01 -5.43 10.51
N ILE A 13 -6.24 -4.38 9.72
CA ILE A 13 -5.28 -3.95 8.69
C ILE A 13 -3.93 -3.64 9.34
N TYR A 14 -3.90 -2.89 10.43
CA TYR A 14 -2.66 -2.55 11.14
C TYR A 14 -1.96 -3.78 11.74
N ILE A 15 -2.69 -4.67 12.42
CA ILE A 15 -2.11 -5.87 13.04
C ILE A 15 -1.52 -6.81 11.98
N SER A 16 -2.29 -7.10 10.93
CA SER A 16 -1.81 -7.94 9.82
C SER A 16 -0.62 -7.32 9.09
N SER A 17 -0.66 -6.00 8.85
CA SER A 17 0.43 -5.23 8.25
C SER A 17 1.70 -5.33 9.08
N PHE A 18 1.59 -5.24 10.40
CA PHE A 18 2.71 -5.30 11.33
C PHE A 18 3.38 -6.68 11.34
N ILE A 19 2.59 -7.76 11.43
CA ILE A 19 3.09 -9.14 11.41
C ILE A 19 3.85 -9.40 10.10
N VAL A 20 3.28 -9.03 8.96
CA VAL A 20 3.93 -9.19 7.65
C VAL A 20 5.22 -8.39 7.56
N SER A 21 5.26 -7.19 8.15
CA SER A 21 6.46 -6.35 8.14
C SER A 21 7.63 -7.01 8.86
N ILE A 22 7.38 -7.68 9.99
CA ILE A 22 8.40 -8.43 10.74
C ILE A 22 8.93 -9.59 9.88
N ILE A 23 8.02 -10.37 9.27
CA ILE A 23 8.39 -11.50 8.41
C ILE A 23 9.23 -11.04 7.21
N MET A 24 8.86 -9.92 6.59
CA MET A 24 9.61 -9.37 5.46
C MET A 24 10.99 -8.84 5.87
N GLN A 25 11.14 -8.38 7.11
CA GLN A 25 12.42 -7.88 7.62
C GLN A 25 13.45 -9.00 7.82
N GLU A 26 13.00 -10.21 8.14
CA GLU A 26 13.84 -11.41 8.30
C GLU A 26 14.27 -12.02 6.95
N MET A 27 13.58 -11.68 5.85
CA MET A 27 13.84 -12.24 4.53
C MET A 27 15.07 -11.62 3.85
N SER A 28 15.93 -12.46 3.28
CA SER A 28 17.08 -12.00 2.49
C SER A 28 16.64 -11.30 1.19
N TRP A 29 16.91 -10.00 1.08
CA TRP A 29 16.52 -9.19 -0.08
C TRP A 29 17.45 -9.43 -1.28
N THR A 30 16.99 -10.23 -2.24
CA THR A 30 17.62 -10.31 -3.57
C THR A 30 16.84 -9.45 -4.56
N GLY A 31 17.50 -8.69 -5.46
CA GLY A 31 16.81 -7.76 -6.38
C GLY A 31 15.70 -8.38 -7.24
N GLN A 32 15.83 -9.65 -7.64
CA GLN A 32 14.77 -10.39 -8.35
C GLN A 32 13.60 -10.78 -7.41
N ARG A 33 13.90 -11.17 -6.18
CA ARG A 33 12.90 -11.48 -5.15
C ARG A 33 12.13 -10.21 -4.76
N LEU A 34 12.80 -9.08 -4.69
CA LEU A 34 12.20 -7.76 -4.43
C LEU A 34 11.13 -7.43 -5.48
N LYS A 35 11.45 -7.58 -6.77
CA LYS A 35 10.47 -7.43 -7.86
C LYS A 35 9.30 -8.40 -7.74
N ALA A 36 9.57 -9.67 -7.42
CA ALA A 36 8.53 -10.67 -7.25
C ALA A 36 7.58 -10.34 -6.08
N TYR A 37 8.09 -9.91 -4.92
CA TYR A 37 7.26 -9.53 -3.77
C TYR A 37 6.44 -8.27 -4.03
N TYR A 38 6.98 -7.30 -4.78
CA TYR A 38 6.22 -6.10 -5.17
C TYR A 38 5.04 -6.47 -6.07
N CYS A 39 5.30 -7.28 -7.11
CA CYS A 39 4.25 -7.75 -8.01
C CYS A 39 3.24 -8.64 -7.28
N ALA A 40 3.68 -9.51 -6.37
CA ALA A 40 2.77 -10.35 -5.57
C ALA A 40 1.84 -9.48 -4.72
N GLY A 41 2.38 -8.46 -4.02
CA GLY A 41 1.58 -7.47 -3.30
C GLY A 41 0.58 -6.76 -4.21
N GLY A 42 1.02 -6.37 -5.41
CA GLY A 42 0.14 -5.70 -6.37
C GLY A 42 -1.00 -6.56 -6.92
N VAL A 43 -0.73 -7.84 -7.22
CA VAL A 43 -1.78 -8.79 -7.64
C VAL A 43 -2.80 -9.01 -6.53
N ILE A 44 -2.34 -9.17 -5.27
CA ILE A 44 -3.24 -9.29 -4.12
C ILE A 44 -4.07 -8.02 -3.96
N TRP A 45 -3.46 -6.84 -4.18
CA TRP A 45 -4.16 -5.55 -4.11
C TRP A 45 -5.27 -5.43 -5.16
N VAL A 46 -4.97 -5.80 -6.42
CA VAL A 46 -5.96 -5.82 -7.51
C VAL A 46 -7.08 -6.81 -7.21
N PHE A 47 -6.75 -8.00 -6.71
CA PHE A 47 -7.74 -9.00 -6.30
C PHE A 47 -8.66 -8.47 -5.19
N CYS A 48 -8.11 -7.78 -4.19
CA CYS A 48 -8.89 -7.11 -3.14
C CYS A 48 -9.78 -6.00 -3.71
N GLY A 49 -9.25 -5.17 -4.61
CA GLY A 49 -10.00 -4.12 -5.29
C GLY A 49 -11.19 -4.67 -6.08
N THR A 50 -10.97 -5.70 -6.90
CA THR A 50 -12.04 -6.39 -7.63
C THR A 50 -13.05 -7.05 -6.70
N SER A 51 -12.58 -7.67 -5.60
CA SER A 51 -13.46 -8.29 -4.61
C SER A 51 -14.37 -7.27 -3.92
N ILE A 52 -13.87 -6.06 -3.62
CA ILE A 52 -14.68 -4.98 -3.03
C ILE A 52 -15.77 -4.49 -3.99
N LEU A 53 -15.51 -4.49 -5.30
CA LEU A 53 -16.48 -4.13 -6.33
C LEU A 53 -17.54 -5.21 -6.52
N PHE A 54 -17.16 -6.49 -6.45
CA PHE A 54 -18.06 -7.62 -6.63
C PHE A 54 -18.88 -7.98 -5.38
N LEU A 55 -18.55 -7.46 -4.19
CA LEU A 55 -19.13 -7.92 -2.94
C LEU A 55 -20.54 -7.36 -2.67
N PRO A 56 -21.61 -8.21 -2.68
CA PRO A 56 -22.94 -7.83 -2.23
C PRO A 56 -22.98 -7.59 -0.71
N ARG A 57 -23.90 -6.72 -0.27
CA ARG A 57 -24.02 -6.17 1.10
C ARG A 57 -24.29 -7.20 2.21
N SER A 58 -24.51 -8.48 1.87
CA SER A 58 -24.93 -9.54 2.80
C SER A 58 -23.81 -10.31 3.51
N LEU A 59 -22.54 -10.20 3.07
CA LEU A 59 -21.43 -10.98 3.63
C LEU A 59 -20.48 -10.14 4.49
N SER A 60 -20.91 -9.79 5.71
CA SER A 60 -20.09 -9.05 6.68
C SER A 60 -18.80 -9.81 7.06
N ALA A 61 -18.82 -11.14 7.09
CA ALA A 61 -17.65 -11.97 7.36
C ALA A 61 -16.54 -11.79 6.31
N PHE A 62 -16.92 -11.57 5.05
CA PHE A 62 -15.97 -11.42 3.94
C PHE A 62 -15.18 -10.11 4.03
N MET A 63 -15.73 -9.07 4.66
CA MET A 63 -15.03 -7.80 4.88
C MET A 63 -13.83 -7.96 5.82
N TYR A 64 -13.94 -8.82 6.84
CA TYR A 64 -12.82 -9.11 7.74
C TYR A 64 -11.71 -9.84 7.01
N VAL A 65 -12.05 -10.83 6.19
CA VAL A 65 -11.09 -11.57 5.35
C VAL A 65 -10.37 -10.63 4.38
N ILE A 66 -11.11 -9.78 3.65
CA ILE A 66 -10.53 -8.78 2.74
C ILE A 66 -9.59 -7.82 3.51
N SER A 67 -9.96 -7.38 4.71
CA SER A 67 -9.13 -6.45 5.49
C SER A 67 -7.75 -7.00 5.84
N VAL A 68 -7.64 -8.31 6.08
CA VAL A 68 -6.34 -8.98 6.27
C VAL A 68 -5.52 -8.94 4.98
N PHE A 69 -6.13 -9.28 3.84
CA PHE A 69 -5.43 -9.25 2.55
C PHE A 69 -4.99 -7.83 2.14
N ILE A 70 -5.81 -6.81 2.43
CA ILE A 70 -5.43 -5.40 2.24
C ILE A 70 -4.21 -5.08 3.08
N GLY A 71 -4.18 -5.45 4.36
CA GLY A 71 -3.01 -5.22 5.22
C GLY A 71 -1.75 -5.91 4.68
N ILE A 72 -1.85 -7.19 4.31
CA ILE A 72 -0.74 -7.94 3.71
C ILE A 72 -0.22 -7.24 2.45
N ALA A 73 -1.11 -6.90 1.53
CA ALA A 73 -0.74 -6.28 0.27
C ALA A 73 -0.14 -4.87 0.47
N ASN A 74 -0.62 -4.12 1.47
CA ASN A 74 -0.15 -2.76 1.80
C ASN A 74 1.29 -2.82 2.24
N THR A 75 1.58 -3.70 3.20
CA THR A 75 2.94 -3.89 3.72
C THR A 75 3.86 -4.43 2.66
N LEU A 76 3.43 -5.44 1.88
CA LEU A 76 4.24 -5.99 0.79
C LEU A 76 4.67 -4.88 -0.18
N MET A 77 3.75 -4.05 -0.66
CA MET A 77 4.07 -2.98 -1.60
C MET A 77 4.92 -1.87 -0.96
N THR A 78 4.61 -1.48 0.27
CA THR A 78 5.31 -0.37 0.96
C THR A 78 6.74 -0.74 1.33
N VAL A 79 6.94 -1.86 2.02
CA VAL A 79 8.28 -2.30 2.46
C VAL A 79 9.15 -2.56 1.24
N THR A 80 8.61 -3.29 0.24
CA THR A 80 9.33 -3.58 -0.99
C THR A 80 9.62 -2.31 -1.80
N GLY A 81 8.70 -1.35 -1.85
CA GLY A 81 8.89 -0.06 -2.53
C GLY A 81 10.02 0.76 -1.92
N VAL A 82 10.08 0.83 -0.58
CA VAL A 82 11.18 1.51 0.14
C VAL A 82 12.51 0.82 -0.12
N SER A 83 12.54 -0.52 -0.13
CA SER A 83 13.75 -1.29 -0.48
C SER A 83 14.16 -1.08 -1.94
N MET A 84 13.22 -0.90 -2.87
CA MET A 84 13.55 -0.56 -4.27
C MET A 84 14.12 0.85 -4.37
N GLN A 85 13.56 1.81 -3.64
CA GLN A 85 14.07 3.18 -3.57
C GLN A 85 15.51 3.21 -3.08
N SER A 86 15.85 2.45 -2.03
CA SER A 86 17.22 2.42 -1.50
C SER A 86 18.22 1.81 -2.48
N VAL A 87 17.84 0.75 -3.20
CA VAL A 87 18.66 0.16 -4.25
C VAL A 87 18.86 1.13 -5.43
N LEU A 88 17.85 1.94 -5.76
CA LEU A 88 17.91 2.86 -6.90
C LEU A 88 18.73 4.12 -6.61
N VAL A 89 18.65 4.65 -5.39
CA VAL A 89 19.53 5.74 -4.92
C VAL A 89 20.97 5.26 -4.85
N GLY A 90 21.19 3.99 -4.53
CA GLY A 90 22.52 3.36 -4.60
C GLY A 90 23.52 3.98 -3.64
N SER A 91 24.80 3.90 -3.99
CA SER A 91 25.92 4.39 -3.17
C SER A 91 26.22 5.88 -3.35
N ASP A 92 25.52 6.56 -4.26
CA ASP A 92 25.73 7.98 -4.54
C ASP A 92 25.05 8.83 -3.46
N LEU A 93 25.81 9.14 -2.41
CA LEU A 93 25.34 9.93 -1.27
C LEU A 93 25.12 11.42 -1.63
N ASN A 94 25.72 11.89 -2.73
CA ASN A 94 25.53 13.26 -3.22
C ASN A 94 24.10 13.44 -3.74
N GLY A 95 23.29 14.20 -2.99
CA GLY A 95 21.88 14.47 -3.34
C GLY A 95 20.87 13.43 -2.83
N CYS A 96 21.31 12.36 -2.15
CA CYS A 96 20.43 11.37 -1.53
C CYS A 96 19.40 12.02 -0.60
N ALA A 97 19.84 12.95 0.26
CA ALA A 97 18.96 13.66 1.18
C ALA A 97 17.87 14.47 0.46
N PHE A 98 18.19 15.06 -0.70
CA PHE A 98 17.22 15.76 -1.52
C PHE A 98 16.20 14.79 -2.13
N VAL A 99 16.65 13.65 -2.68
CA VAL A 99 15.75 12.64 -3.27
C VAL A 99 14.78 12.06 -2.23
N TYR A 100 15.28 11.61 -1.08
CA TYR A 100 14.44 11.11 0.01
C TYR A 100 13.52 12.21 0.57
N GLY A 101 14.00 13.46 0.63
CA GLY A 101 13.22 14.61 1.04
C GLY A 101 12.06 14.92 0.08
N SER A 102 12.32 15.00 -1.22
CA SER A 102 11.31 15.23 -2.26
C SER A 102 10.27 14.10 -2.30
N LEU A 103 10.72 12.84 -2.18
CA LEU A 103 9.81 11.69 -2.15
C LEU A 103 8.90 11.72 -0.92
N SER A 104 9.45 12.02 0.26
CA SER A 104 8.67 12.16 1.49
C SER A 104 7.71 13.35 1.47
N PHE A 105 8.11 14.46 0.83
CA PHE A 105 7.25 15.62 0.63
C PHE A 105 6.07 15.27 -0.28
N LEU A 106 6.34 14.61 -1.41
CA LEU A 106 5.30 14.19 -2.35
C LEU A 106 4.32 13.19 -1.71
N ASP A 107 4.81 12.25 -0.92
CA ASP A 107 3.98 11.30 -0.17
C ASP A 107 3.00 12.01 0.78
N LYS A 108 3.51 12.94 1.60
CA LYS A 108 2.68 13.72 2.54
C LYS A 108 1.66 14.61 1.82
N VAL A 109 2.07 15.30 0.75
CA VAL A 109 1.16 16.15 -0.04
C VAL A 109 0.08 15.31 -0.72
N SER A 110 0.45 14.18 -1.32
CA SER A 110 -0.49 13.25 -1.95
C SER A 110 -1.49 12.69 -0.94
N CYS A 111 -1.01 12.23 0.22
CA CYS A 111 -1.86 11.73 1.31
C CYS A 111 -2.81 12.83 1.83
N GLY A 112 -2.30 14.04 2.06
CA GLY A 112 -3.10 15.19 2.47
C GLY A 112 -4.18 15.56 1.46
N LEU A 113 -3.85 15.58 0.16
CA LEU A 113 -4.80 15.84 -0.91
C LEU A 113 -5.88 14.74 -0.99
N ALA A 114 -5.50 13.47 -0.87
CA ALA A 114 -6.45 12.37 -0.86
C ALA A 114 -7.43 12.47 0.32
N VAL A 115 -6.95 12.78 1.52
CA VAL A 115 -7.79 13.00 2.70
C VAL A 115 -8.68 14.23 2.52
N PHE A 116 -8.17 15.32 1.96
CA PHE A 116 -8.95 16.52 1.67
C PHE A 116 -10.11 16.24 0.69
N VAL A 117 -9.82 15.52 -0.39
CA VAL A 117 -10.84 15.11 -1.38
C VAL A 117 -11.90 14.22 -0.71
N LEU A 118 -11.49 13.22 0.08
CA LEU A 118 -12.41 12.36 0.82
C LEU A 118 -13.30 13.16 1.79
N GLN A 119 -12.72 14.11 2.54
CA GLN A 119 -13.48 14.97 3.46
C GLN A 119 -14.39 15.95 2.72
N SER A 120 -13.99 16.45 1.55
CA SER A 120 -14.81 17.34 0.72
C SER A 120 -16.10 16.63 0.28
N PHE A 121 -16.01 15.39 -0.19
CA PHE A 121 -17.18 14.57 -0.50
C PHE A 121 -18.07 14.30 0.71
N GLN A 122 -17.50 14.25 1.91
CA GLN A 122 -18.27 14.10 3.16
C GLN A 122 -19.06 15.35 3.53
N SER A 123 -18.46 16.53 3.40
CA SER A 123 -19.08 17.80 3.79
C SER A 123 -20.17 18.28 2.83
N SER A 124 -20.11 17.91 1.55
CA SER A 124 -21.10 18.35 0.55
C SER A 124 -22.51 17.73 0.68
N SER A 125 -22.76 16.82 1.63
CA SER A 125 -24.05 16.14 1.79
C SER A 125 -24.64 16.21 3.22
N PRO A 126 -25.27 17.33 3.64
CA PRO A 126 -25.82 17.47 4.99
C PRO A 126 -27.33 17.15 5.13
N ARG A 127 -27.97 16.35 4.26
CA ARG A 127 -29.40 15.99 4.41
C ARG A 127 -29.73 14.56 3.98
N SER A 128 -30.39 13.81 4.86
CA SER A 128 -30.98 12.44 4.72
C SER A 128 -30.07 11.25 5.06
N GLN A 129 -30.09 10.89 6.36
CA GLN A 129 -29.19 9.94 7.02
C GLN A 129 -29.57 8.44 6.86
N GLU A 130 -30.60 8.08 6.09
CA GLU A 130 -31.06 6.66 6.01
C GLU A 130 -30.97 6.03 4.61
N SER A 131 -31.39 6.70 3.54
CA SER A 131 -31.30 6.18 2.16
C SER A 131 -29.88 6.30 1.54
N LEU A 132 -29.08 7.26 2.02
CA LEU A 132 -27.79 7.67 1.46
C LEU A 132 -26.59 6.79 1.88
N SER A 133 -26.79 5.87 2.83
CA SER A 133 -25.74 4.93 3.27
C SER A 133 -25.32 3.94 2.17
N THR A 134 -26.15 3.74 1.14
CA THR A 134 -25.86 2.83 0.02
C THR A 134 -25.01 3.49 -1.07
N GLU A 135 -25.28 4.76 -1.38
CA GLU A 135 -24.60 5.50 -2.44
C GLU A 135 -23.24 6.04 -1.97
N TYR A 136 -23.15 6.45 -0.70
CA TYR A 136 -21.93 6.92 -0.06
C TYR A 136 -20.88 5.81 0.14
N ILE A 137 -21.35 4.60 0.45
CA ILE A 137 -20.51 3.38 0.45
C ILE A 137 -20.03 3.07 -0.97
N SER A 138 -20.83 3.37 -2.00
CA SER A 138 -20.49 3.13 -3.41
C SER A 138 -19.33 4.02 -3.86
N VAL A 139 -19.42 5.35 -3.72
CA VAL A 139 -18.35 6.28 -4.14
C VAL A 139 -17.07 6.07 -3.34
N THR A 140 -17.18 5.83 -2.04
CA THR A 140 -16.00 5.52 -1.20
C THR A 140 -15.43 4.13 -1.52
N ARG A 141 -16.24 3.12 -1.87
CA ARG A 141 -15.73 1.82 -2.35
C ARG A 141 -15.06 1.93 -3.71
N TYR A 142 -15.62 2.69 -4.65
CA TYR A 142 -15.00 2.94 -5.95
C TYR A 142 -13.68 3.70 -5.78
N GLY A 143 -13.65 4.75 -4.94
CA GLY A 143 -12.42 5.45 -4.61
C GLY A 143 -11.38 4.53 -3.93
N LEU A 144 -11.76 3.84 -2.86
CA LEU A 144 -10.85 3.03 -2.05
C LEU A 144 -10.44 1.70 -2.71
N GLY A 145 -11.25 1.16 -3.63
CA GLY A 145 -10.95 -0.09 -4.34
C GLY A 145 -10.27 0.15 -5.69
N LEU A 146 -10.74 1.12 -6.47
CA LEU A 146 -10.33 1.33 -7.86
C LEU A 146 -9.08 2.21 -7.94
N LEU A 147 -8.98 3.26 -7.12
CA LEU A 147 -7.79 4.13 -7.11
C LEU A 147 -6.51 3.35 -6.76
N PRO A 148 -6.44 2.61 -5.64
CA PRO A 148 -5.20 1.94 -5.31
C PRO A 148 -4.97 0.66 -6.14
N ALA A 149 -6.01 0.07 -6.77
CA ALA A 149 -5.82 -0.94 -7.81
C ALA A 149 -5.15 -0.36 -9.07
N VAL A 150 -5.58 0.82 -9.53
CA VAL A 150 -4.95 1.52 -10.67
C VAL A 150 -3.52 1.94 -10.32
N CYS A 151 -3.29 2.50 -9.12
CA CYS A 151 -1.94 2.82 -8.66
C CYS A 151 -1.05 1.58 -8.56
N SER A 152 -1.60 0.44 -8.12
CA SER A 152 -0.86 -0.82 -8.04
C SER A 152 -0.50 -1.38 -9.42
N LEU A 153 -1.42 -1.33 -10.39
CA LEU A 153 -1.14 -1.70 -11.77
C LEU A 153 -0.06 -0.82 -12.40
N ALA A 154 -0.16 0.51 -12.21
CA ALA A 154 0.85 1.45 -12.67
C ALA A 154 2.22 1.16 -12.02
N GLY A 155 2.23 0.93 -10.70
CA GLY A 155 3.42 0.55 -9.94
C GLY A 155 4.06 -0.74 -10.50
N MET A 156 3.27 -1.80 -10.69
CA MET A 156 3.76 -3.04 -11.30
C MET A 156 4.31 -2.82 -12.71
N GLY A 157 3.67 -1.98 -13.52
CA GLY A 157 4.16 -1.60 -14.84
C GLY A 157 5.53 -0.92 -14.78
N ILE A 158 5.70 0.03 -13.87
CA ILE A 158 6.98 0.73 -13.65
C ILE A 158 8.06 -0.23 -13.12
N THR A 159 7.72 -1.07 -12.14
CA THR A 159 8.63 -2.09 -11.62
C THR A 159 9.01 -3.11 -12.70
N TYR A 160 8.10 -3.40 -13.63
CA TYR A 160 8.40 -4.28 -14.76
C TYR A 160 9.46 -3.69 -15.69
N THR A 161 9.38 -2.39 -15.98
CA THR A 161 10.32 -1.67 -16.85
C THR A 161 11.64 -1.32 -16.15
N MET A 162 11.65 -1.25 -14.81
CA MET A 162 12.88 -1.06 -14.04
C MET A 162 13.83 -2.25 -14.18
N LYS A 163 15.04 -1.99 -14.69
CA LYS A 163 16.18 -2.89 -14.56
C LYS A 163 16.77 -2.72 -13.16
N LEU A 164 16.25 -3.47 -12.19
CA LEU A 164 16.97 -3.63 -10.92
C LEU A 164 18.29 -4.35 -11.22
N ARG A 165 19.39 -3.60 -11.22
CA ARG A 165 20.74 -4.15 -11.30
C ARG A 165 20.90 -5.04 -10.08
N THR A 166 21.10 -6.34 -10.31
CA THR A 166 21.45 -7.28 -9.25
C THR A 166 22.67 -6.72 -8.52
N PRO A 167 22.62 -6.45 -7.20
CA PRO A 167 23.84 -6.30 -6.46
C PRO A 167 24.56 -7.63 -6.58
N HIS A 168 25.64 -7.62 -7.37
CA HIS A 168 26.63 -8.68 -7.32
C HIS A 168 27.00 -8.84 -5.86
N SER A 169 26.99 -10.07 -5.37
CA SER A 169 27.45 -10.42 -4.03
C SER A 169 28.87 -9.89 -3.82
N LYS A 170 29.00 -8.66 -3.32
CA LYS A 170 30.17 -8.30 -2.53
C LYS A 170 29.77 -8.60 -1.10
N SER A 171 30.12 -9.82 -0.72
CA SER A 171 30.40 -10.24 0.64
C SER A 171 30.74 -9.03 1.49
N LEU A 172 29.85 -8.72 2.43
CA LEU A 172 30.00 -7.71 3.48
C LEU A 172 31.07 -8.24 4.44
N MET A 173 32.32 -8.21 4.00
CA MET A 173 33.51 -8.52 4.78
C MET A 173 34.51 -7.40 4.54
N GLU A 174 34.13 -6.19 4.93
CA GLU A 174 35.10 -5.15 5.29
C GLU A 174 34.68 -4.65 6.68
N PRO A 175 35.50 -4.89 7.72
CA PRO A 175 35.21 -4.41 9.06
C PRO A 175 35.29 -2.89 9.08
N LEU A 176 34.27 -2.25 9.66
CA LEU A 176 34.24 -0.83 10.01
C LEU A 176 35.23 -0.58 11.16
N LEU A 177 36.52 -0.50 10.85
CA LEU A 177 37.57 0.07 11.69
C LEU A 177 38.82 0.34 10.86
N ASP A 178 38.92 1.56 10.33
CA ASP A 178 40.13 2.38 10.29
C ASP A 178 39.72 3.86 10.27
#